data_AF-A0A7V9P032-F1
#
_entry.id   AF-A0A7V9P032-F1
#
_cell.length_a   1.000
_cell.length_b   1.000
_cell.length_c   1.000
_cell.angle_alpha   90.00
_cell.angle_beta   90.00
_cell.angle_gamma   90.00
#
_symmetry.space_group_name_H-M   'P 1'
#
loop_
_entity.id
_entity.type
_entity.pdbx_description
1 polymer ?
#
loop_
_entity_poly.entity_id
_entity_poly.type
_entity_poly.pdbx_seq_one_letter_code
_entity_poly.pdbx_strand_id
1 'polypeptide(L)'
;MNLRTVWHLIAENKLSEAINWCETELKKSSNPSDKLFIDRNLDHLIIPLKNWLDKFYKRVSDNITVKSMYCEMNGFTINPDLWFADLFAYDNYQGLTDIDWLADWKKENATIQDSFIITGLEDLQKEYEKNGEGSLICNFVIILLFQDLFKKAVDKARQENLPWTNIPIIVTAHDWELIYQTTNGSV
;
A
#
# COMPACT_ATOMS: atom_id res chain seq x y z
N MET A 1 23.47 4.77 -7.86
CA MET A 1 22.06 5.04 -7.55
C MET A 1 21.88 4.96 -6.03
N ASN A 2 21.38 6.02 -5.37
CA ASN A 2 21.14 5.99 -3.93
C ASN A 2 19.70 5.54 -3.68
N LEU A 3 19.51 4.23 -3.49
CA LEU A 3 18.18 3.64 -3.30
C LEU A 3 17.51 4.14 -2.02
N ARG A 4 18.28 4.63 -1.02
CA ARG A 4 17.75 5.23 0.21
C ARG A 4 16.88 6.46 -0.04
N THR A 5 16.97 7.07 -1.22
CA THR A 5 16.13 8.20 -1.61
C THR A 5 14.65 7.87 -1.52
N VAL A 6 14.21 6.67 -1.93
CA VAL A 6 12.79 6.29 -1.88
C VAL A 6 12.30 6.25 -0.43
N TRP A 7 13.02 5.56 0.46
CA TRP A 7 12.68 5.53 1.89
C TRP A 7 12.64 6.91 2.53
N HIS A 8 13.61 7.78 2.21
CA HIS A 8 13.64 9.14 2.74
C HIS A 8 12.42 9.96 2.29
N LEU A 9 12.04 9.86 1.01
CA LEU A 9 10.85 10.53 0.48
C LEU A 9 9.58 10.01 1.14
N ILE A 10 9.46 8.70 1.37
CA ILE A 10 8.31 8.12 2.07
C ILE A 10 8.25 8.56 3.53
N ALA A 11 9.38 8.57 4.24
CA ALA A 11 9.46 9.07 5.62
C ALA A 11 9.06 10.55 5.74
N GLU A 12 9.28 11.35 4.69
CA GLU A 12 8.86 12.75 4.60
C GLU A 12 7.43 12.93 4.04
N ASN A 13 6.68 11.85 3.84
CA ASN A 13 5.33 11.87 3.24
C ASN A 13 5.29 12.46 1.81
N LYS A 14 6.38 12.30 1.05
CA LYS A 14 6.55 12.78 -0.33
C LYS A 14 6.36 11.67 -1.35
N LEU A 15 5.20 11.03 -1.29
CA LEU A 15 4.87 9.85 -2.10
C LEU A 15 4.94 10.11 -3.61
N SER A 16 4.39 11.24 -4.08
CA SER A 16 4.45 11.60 -5.50
C SER A 16 5.88 11.89 -5.98
N GLU A 17 6.74 12.44 -5.11
CA GLU A 17 8.16 12.64 -5.44
C GLU A 17 8.90 11.30 -5.52
N ALA A 18 8.57 10.33 -4.66
CA ALA A 18 9.13 8.99 -4.70
C ALA A 18 8.79 8.26 -6.02
N ILE A 19 7.52 8.34 -6.45
CA ILE A 19 7.07 7.78 -7.74
C ILE A 19 7.84 8.45 -8.89
N ASN A 20 7.87 9.78 -8.93
CA ASN A 20 8.56 10.53 -9.98
C ASN A 20 10.06 10.20 -10.04
N TRP A 21 10.69 9.98 -8.89
CA TRP A 21 12.09 9.57 -8.81
C TRP A 21 12.29 8.18 -9.44
N CYS A 22 11.47 7.19 -9.06
CA CYS A 22 11.51 5.84 -9.63
C CYS A 22 11.31 5.87 -11.16
N GLU A 23 10.30 6.58 -11.65
CA GLU A 23 10.06 6.71 -13.09
C GLU A 23 11.23 7.38 -13.82
N THR A 24 11.86 8.39 -13.21
CA THR A 24 13.03 9.05 -13.78
C THR A 24 14.21 8.09 -13.91
N GLU A 25 14.41 7.18 -12.96
CA GLU A 25 15.43 6.14 -13.07
C GLU A 25 15.06 5.08 -14.12
N LEU A 26 13.81 4.64 -14.18
CA LEU A 26 13.34 3.68 -15.18
C LEU A 26 13.47 4.24 -16.61
N LYS A 27 13.25 5.55 -16.82
CA LYS A 27 13.47 6.23 -18.11
C LYS A 27 14.92 6.17 -18.61
N LYS A 28 15.89 6.00 -17.69
CA LYS A 28 17.32 5.87 -18.04
C LYS A 28 17.70 4.43 -18.37
N SER A 29 16.85 3.45 -18.06
CA SER A 29 17.14 2.04 -18.29
C SER A 29 17.13 1.69 -19.77
N SER A 30 18.01 0.77 -20.15
CA SER A 30 18.01 0.15 -21.48
C SER A 30 17.04 -1.04 -21.59
N ASN A 31 16.51 -1.54 -20.47
CA ASN A 31 15.55 -2.63 -20.46
C ASN A 31 14.18 -2.14 -20.97
N PRO A 32 13.65 -2.67 -22.08
CA PRO A 32 12.36 -2.25 -22.61
C PRO A 32 11.20 -2.49 -21.64
N SER A 33 11.28 -3.53 -20.79
CA SER A 33 10.23 -3.86 -19.82
C SER A 33 10.06 -2.80 -18.73
N ASP A 34 11.12 -2.06 -18.39
CA ASP A 34 11.08 -1.00 -17.38
C ASP A 34 10.11 0.13 -17.77
N LYS A 35 9.84 0.29 -19.08
CA LYS A 35 8.87 1.27 -19.59
C LYS A 35 7.42 0.95 -19.23
N LEU A 36 7.11 -0.31 -18.90
CA LEU A 36 5.77 -0.72 -18.49
C LEU A 36 5.37 -0.11 -17.13
N PHE A 37 6.35 0.25 -16.29
CA PHE A 37 6.12 0.75 -14.94
C PHE A 37 5.91 2.27 -14.88
N ILE A 38 6.05 2.98 -16.00
CA ILE A 38 5.99 4.44 -16.06
C ILE A 38 4.55 4.91 -16.35
N ASP A 39 4.17 6.08 -15.80
CA ASP A 39 2.88 6.74 -16.01
C ASP A 39 1.70 5.84 -15.61
N ARG A 40 1.88 5.05 -14.55
CA ARG A 40 0.86 4.14 -13.99
C ARG A 40 0.12 4.80 -12.82
N ASN A 41 -1.12 4.41 -12.62
CA ASN A 41 -1.92 4.76 -11.45
C ASN A 41 -2.97 3.67 -11.19
N LEU A 42 -3.59 3.73 -10.01
CA LEU A 42 -4.68 2.85 -9.60
C LEU A 42 -5.96 3.65 -9.33
N ASP A 43 -6.15 4.78 -10.01
CA ASP A 43 -7.21 5.74 -9.64
C ASP A 43 -8.62 5.15 -9.77
N HIS A 44 -8.82 4.16 -10.67
CA HIS A 44 -10.08 3.42 -10.79
C HIS A 44 -10.43 2.63 -9.53
N LEU A 45 -9.46 2.33 -8.67
CA LEU A 45 -9.65 1.61 -7.42
C LEU A 45 -9.91 2.52 -6.21
N ILE A 46 -9.84 3.85 -6.35
CA ILE A 46 -10.02 4.79 -5.22
C ILE A 46 -11.38 4.56 -4.53
N ILE A 47 -12.46 4.52 -5.30
CA ILE A 47 -13.82 4.34 -4.76
C ILE A 47 -14.03 2.90 -4.25
N PRO A 48 -13.66 1.84 -4.99
CA PRO A 48 -13.66 0.48 -4.48
C PRO A 48 -12.91 0.32 -3.14
N LEU A 49 -11.68 0.82 -3.03
CA LEU A 49 -10.87 0.70 -1.82
C LEU A 49 -11.50 1.47 -0.67
N LYS A 50 -11.94 2.71 -0.89
CA LYS A 50 -12.64 3.51 0.13
C LYS A 50 -13.84 2.77 0.70
N ASN A 51 -14.66 2.16 -0.16
CA ASN A 51 -15.85 1.41 0.26
C ASN A 51 -15.48 0.13 1.01
N TRP A 52 -14.41 -0.55 0.59
CA TRP A 52 -13.88 -1.73 1.28
C TRP A 52 -13.37 -1.38 2.69
N LEU A 53 -12.60 -0.28 2.82
CA LEU A 53 -12.15 0.25 4.12
C LEU A 53 -13.32 0.60 5.03
N ASP A 54 -14.34 1.28 4.51
CA ASP A 54 -15.53 1.66 5.28
C ASP A 54 -16.33 0.44 5.77
N LYS A 55 -16.53 -0.55 4.89
CA LYS A 55 -17.17 -1.82 5.25
C LYS A 55 -16.37 -2.56 6.32
N PHE A 56 -15.05 -2.63 6.17
CA PHE A 56 -14.18 -3.26 7.15
C PHE A 56 -14.25 -2.55 8.50
N TYR A 57 -14.08 -1.24 8.54
CA TYR A 57 -14.13 -0.44 9.76
C TYR A 57 -15.45 -0.64 10.51
N LYS A 58 -16.59 -0.57 9.81
CA LYS A 58 -17.91 -0.81 10.42
C LYS A 58 -18.00 -2.19 11.06
N ARG A 59 -17.53 -3.22 10.35
CA ARG A 59 -17.53 -4.61 10.84
C ARG A 59 -16.67 -4.79 12.10
N VAL A 60 -15.49 -4.19 12.16
CA VAL A 60 -14.57 -4.39 13.30
C VAL A 60 -14.90 -3.47 14.49
N SER A 61 -15.49 -2.30 14.23
CA SER A 61 -15.83 -1.32 15.28
C SER A 61 -16.91 -1.80 16.25
N ASP A 62 -17.65 -2.84 15.89
CA ASP A 62 -18.59 -3.51 16.78
C ASP A 62 -17.89 -4.30 17.91
N ASN A 63 -16.63 -4.70 17.70
CA ASN A 63 -15.88 -5.56 18.61
C ASN A 63 -14.73 -4.85 19.31
N ILE A 64 -14.10 -3.86 18.66
CA ILE A 64 -12.96 -3.13 19.20
C ILE A 64 -13.07 -1.63 18.92
N THR A 65 -12.47 -0.82 19.80
CA THR A 65 -12.19 0.59 19.49
C THR A 65 -10.95 0.64 18.58
N VAL A 66 -11.17 0.75 17.28
CA VAL A 66 -10.06 0.78 16.29
C VAL A 66 -9.19 2.02 16.52
N LYS A 67 -7.92 1.81 16.86
CA LYS A 67 -6.90 2.86 17.02
C LYS A 67 -5.88 2.90 15.89
N SER A 68 -5.71 1.79 15.17
CA SER A 68 -4.90 1.74 13.96
C SER A 68 -5.37 0.61 13.04
N MET A 69 -4.95 0.70 11.78
CA MET A 69 -5.08 -0.38 10.82
C MET A 69 -3.72 -0.63 10.15
N TYR A 70 -3.44 -1.88 9.82
CA TYR A 70 -2.29 -2.30 9.04
C TYR A 70 -2.78 -2.96 7.77
N CYS A 71 -2.21 -2.59 6.64
CA CYS A 71 -2.48 -3.18 5.35
C CYS A 71 -1.21 -3.72 4.72
N GLU A 72 -1.27 -4.99 4.35
CA GLU A 72 -0.17 -5.71 3.70
C GLU A 72 -0.64 -6.22 2.34
N MET A 73 0.03 -5.77 1.28
CA MET A 73 -0.06 -6.42 -0.02
C MET A 73 0.64 -7.78 0.05
N ASN A 74 0.10 -8.79 -0.63
CA ASN A 74 0.72 -10.11 -0.68
C ASN A 74 2.16 -10.08 -1.25
N GLY A 75 2.87 -11.22 -1.14
CA GLY A 75 4.20 -11.40 -1.76
C GLY A 75 4.11 -11.38 -3.29
N PHE A 76 4.00 -10.18 -3.86
CA PHE A 76 3.66 -9.94 -5.27
C PHE A 76 4.79 -10.36 -6.22
N THR A 77 6.02 -10.44 -5.70
CA THR A 77 7.22 -10.90 -6.43
C THR A 77 7.21 -12.42 -6.65
N ILE A 78 6.57 -13.18 -5.76
CA ILE A 78 6.49 -14.65 -5.82
C ILE A 78 5.09 -15.15 -6.24
N ASN A 79 4.05 -14.32 -6.09
CA ASN A 79 2.68 -14.60 -6.52
C ASN A 79 2.24 -13.61 -7.61
N PRO A 80 2.78 -13.70 -8.84
CA PRO A 80 2.48 -12.75 -9.90
C PRO A 80 1.05 -12.86 -10.40
N ASP A 81 0.39 -14.02 -10.28
CA ASP A 81 -0.92 -14.29 -10.89
C ASP A 81 -2.08 -13.50 -10.27
N LEU A 82 -1.94 -13.09 -9.01
CA LEU A 82 -2.96 -12.35 -8.28
C LEU A 82 -2.32 -11.48 -7.21
N TRP A 83 -2.49 -10.17 -7.37
CA TRP A 83 -2.10 -9.18 -6.38
C TRP A 83 -3.31 -8.74 -5.58
N PHE A 84 -3.16 -8.78 -4.26
CA PHE A 84 -4.22 -8.42 -3.33
C PHE A 84 -3.63 -7.87 -2.03
N ALA A 85 -4.49 -7.26 -1.23
CA ALA A 85 -4.11 -6.77 0.08
C ALA A 85 -5.06 -7.26 1.17
N ASP A 86 -4.48 -7.53 2.33
CA ASP A 86 -5.21 -7.80 3.56
C ASP A 86 -5.06 -6.65 4.54
N LEU A 87 -6.11 -6.43 5.34
CA LEU A 87 -6.22 -5.36 6.31
C LEU A 87 -6.51 -5.94 7.68
N PHE A 88 -5.84 -5.39 8.68
CA PHE A 88 -5.86 -5.82 10.07
C PHE A 88 -6.15 -4.61 10.96
N ALA A 89 -7.08 -4.74 11.91
CA ALA A 89 -7.44 -3.67 12.84
C ALA A 89 -6.93 -3.97 14.25
N TYR A 90 -6.49 -2.91 14.93
CA TYR A 90 -5.95 -2.98 16.28
C TYR A 90 -6.58 -1.95 17.19
N ASP A 91 -6.69 -2.27 18.48
CA ASP A 91 -7.17 -1.40 19.55
C ASP A 91 -6.05 -0.59 20.23
N ASN A 92 -4.84 -0.68 19.68
CA ASN A 92 -3.65 0.05 20.07
C ASN A 92 -2.95 0.67 18.83
N TYR A 93 -1.99 1.54 19.10
CA TYR A 93 -1.05 2.08 18.12
C TYR A 93 0.22 2.47 18.88
N GLN A 94 1.35 1.83 18.57
CA GLN A 94 2.61 2.05 19.29
C GLN A 94 3.67 2.79 18.45
N GLY A 95 3.28 3.35 17.31
CA GLY A 95 4.19 4.00 16.37
C GLY A 95 4.84 3.02 15.39
N LEU A 96 5.82 3.53 14.64
CA LEU A 96 6.57 2.79 13.62
C LEU A 96 8.02 2.47 14.03
N THR A 97 8.45 2.92 15.21
CA THR A 97 9.82 2.67 15.72
C THR A 97 10.02 1.20 16.10
N ASP A 98 8.98 0.59 16.65
CA ASP A 98 8.90 -0.83 16.99
C ASP A 98 7.53 -1.32 16.50
N ILE A 99 7.57 -2.28 15.57
CA ILE A 99 6.37 -2.81 14.90
C ILE A 99 6.01 -4.22 15.38
N ASP A 100 6.64 -4.72 16.45
CA ASP A 100 6.35 -6.05 17.01
C ASP A 100 4.89 -6.19 17.43
N TRP A 101 4.24 -5.08 17.80
CA TRP A 101 2.80 -5.05 18.14
C TRP A 101 1.88 -5.46 16.97
N LEU A 102 2.36 -5.42 15.71
CA LEU A 102 1.61 -5.93 14.57
C LEU A 102 1.44 -7.45 14.61
N ALA A 103 2.29 -8.17 15.36
CA ALA A 103 2.19 -9.63 15.51
C ALA A 103 0.95 -10.05 16.32
N ASP A 104 0.35 -9.15 17.10
CA ASP A 104 -0.81 -9.42 17.97
C ASP A 104 -2.16 -9.38 17.21
N TRP A 105 -2.15 -9.54 15.89
CA TRP A 105 -3.37 -9.48 15.08
C TRP A 105 -4.32 -10.65 15.38
N LYS A 106 -5.62 -10.38 15.24
CA LYS A 106 -6.68 -11.36 15.46
C LYS A 106 -7.43 -11.62 14.15
N LYS A 107 -7.73 -12.88 13.87
CA LYS A 107 -8.39 -13.30 12.62
C LYS A 107 -9.75 -12.62 12.42
N GLU A 108 -10.52 -12.45 13.49
CA GLU A 108 -11.80 -11.74 13.48
C GLU A 108 -11.68 -10.26 13.10
N ASN A 109 -10.51 -9.65 13.32
CA ASN A 109 -10.19 -8.26 13.02
C ASN A 109 -9.42 -8.10 11.71
N ALA A 110 -9.39 -9.14 10.86
CA ALA A 110 -8.65 -9.15 9.61
C ALA A 110 -9.57 -9.42 8.39
N THR A 111 -9.08 -9.12 7.18
CA THR A 111 -9.80 -9.37 5.90
C THR A 111 -9.33 -10.61 5.15
N ILE A 112 -8.69 -11.58 5.80
CA ILE A 112 -8.10 -12.78 5.14
C ILE A 112 -9.12 -13.57 4.27
N GLN A 113 -10.42 -13.37 4.49
CA GLN A 113 -11.52 -13.98 3.71
C GLN A 113 -12.25 -13.01 2.75
N ASP A 114 -11.85 -11.74 2.73
CA ASP A 114 -12.44 -10.64 1.96
C ASP A 114 -11.32 -9.67 1.51
N SER A 115 -10.22 -10.23 0.99
CA SER A 115 -9.04 -9.48 0.55
C SER A 115 -9.37 -8.51 -0.58
N PHE A 116 -8.68 -7.38 -0.63
CA PHE A 116 -8.85 -6.39 -1.69
C PHE A 116 -8.02 -6.77 -2.92
N ILE A 117 -8.66 -7.15 -4.02
CA ILE A 117 -7.97 -7.49 -5.26
C ILE A 117 -7.51 -6.22 -5.98
N ILE A 118 -6.22 -6.17 -6.33
CA ILE A 118 -5.60 -5.07 -7.07
C ILE A 118 -5.65 -5.41 -8.56
N THR A 119 -6.46 -4.66 -9.32
CA THR A 119 -6.61 -4.81 -10.78
C THR A 119 -6.03 -3.61 -11.53
N GLY A 120 -5.76 -3.77 -12.83
CA GLY A 120 -5.19 -2.72 -13.69
C GLY A 120 -3.66 -2.76 -13.79
N LEU A 121 -3.01 -3.78 -13.23
CA LEU A 121 -1.57 -4.06 -13.32
C LEU A 121 -1.28 -5.45 -13.90
N GLU A 122 -2.24 -6.07 -14.60
CA GLU A 122 -2.14 -7.43 -15.12
C GLU A 122 -1.05 -7.58 -16.20
N ASP A 123 -0.64 -6.49 -16.84
CA ASP A 123 0.52 -6.46 -17.73
C ASP A 123 1.85 -6.58 -16.97
N LEU A 124 1.95 -5.94 -15.80
CA LEU A 124 3.11 -6.06 -14.91
C LEU A 124 3.17 -7.46 -14.28
N GLN A 125 2.04 -8.01 -13.89
CA GLN A 125 1.94 -9.39 -13.39
C GLN A 125 2.52 -10.40 -14.39
N LYS A 126 2.12 -10.30 -15.67
CA LYS A 126 2.66 -11.14 -16.76
C LYS A 126 4.16 -10.95 -16.97
N GLU A 127 4.66 -9.74 -16.78
CA GLU A 127 6.10 -9.48 -16.86
C GLU A 127 6.86 -10.22 -15.76
N TYR A 128 6.32 -10.26 -14.53
CA TYR A 128 6.91 -11.01 -13.41
C TYR A 128 6.80 -12.52 -13.61
N GLU A 129 5.66 -13.01 -14.12
CA GLU A 129 5.48 -14.43 -14.45
C GLU A 129 6.53 -14.90 -15.48
N LYS A 130 6.78 -14.07 -16.50
CA LYS A 130 7.69 -14.39 -17.60
C LYS A 130 9.16 -14.31 -17.20
N ASN A 131 9.55 -13.25 -16.50
CA ASN A 131 10.95 -12.90 -16.30
C ASN A 131 11.41 -13.02 -14.84
N GLY A 132 10.52 -13.41 -13.93
CA GLY A 132 10.77 -13.42 -12.49
C GLY A 132 10.67 -12.03 -11.89
N GLU A 133 11.29 -11.84 -10.73
CA GLU A 133 11.28 -10.56 -10.04
C GLU A 133 11.88 -9.44 -10.92
N GLY A 134 11.17 -8.31 -10.98
CA GLY A 134 11.64 -7.11 -11.67
C GLY A 134 12.85 -6.47 -10.99
N SER A 135 13.35 -5.38 -11.55
CA SER A 135 14.36 -4.59 -10.86
C SER A 135 13.79 -4.06 -9.53
N LEU A 136 14.66 -3.77 -8.56
CA LEU A 136 14.26 -3.15 -7.30
C LEU A 136 13.44 -1.86 -7.50
N ILE A 137 13.70 -1.10 -8.58
CA ILE A 137 12.94 0.12 -8.89
C ILE A 137 11.52 -0.23 -9.36
N CYS A 138 11.36 -1.30 -10.14
CA CYS A 138 10.05 -1.81 -10.56
C CYS A 138 9.23 -2.26 -9.34
N ASN A 139 9.85 -2.97 -8.39
CA ASN A 139 9.23 -3.34 -7.12
C ASN A 139 8.75 -2.11 -6.34
N PHE A 140 9.60 -1.08 -6.24
CA PHE A 140 9.19 0.17 -5.58
C PHE A 140 8.01 0.83 -6.25
N VAL A 141 7.96 0.90 -7.58
CA VAL A 141 6.80 1.49 -8.27
C VAL A 141 5.51 0.78 -7.86
N ILE A 142 5.47 -0.55 -7.84
CA ILE A 142 4.26 -1.30 -7.45
C ILE A 142 3.82 -0.93 -6.03
N ILE A 143 4.75 -0.93 -5.08
CA ILE A 143 4.46 -0.60 -3.67
C ILE A 143 4.01 0.86 -3.54
N LEU A 144 4.65 1.79 -4.24
CA LEU A 144 4.32 3.21 -4.21
C LEU A 144 2.95 3.50 -4.83
N LEU A 145 2.57 2.81 -5.92
CA LEU A 145 1.24 2.91 -6.52
C LEU A 145 0.17 2.42 -5.54
N PHE A 146 0.44 1.33 -4.82
CA PHE A 146 -0.44 0.81 -3.80
C PHE A 146 -0.59 1.79 -2.61
N GLN A 147 0.50 2.38 -2.15
CA GLN A 147 0.47 3.41 -1.11
C GLN A 147 -0.28 4.67 -1.56
N ASP A 148 -0.11 5.09 -2.82
CA ASP A 148 -0.78 6.27 -3.38
C ASP A 148 -2.28 6.05 -3.53
N LEU A 149 -2.69 4.84 -3.91
CA LEU A 149 -4.08 4.42 -3.87
C LEU A 149 -4.68 4.59 -2.46
N PHE A 150 -3.98 4.13 -1.41
CA PHE A 150 -4.44 4.30 -0.03
C PHE A 150 -4.55 5.77 0.37
N LYS A 151 -3.53 6.58 0.05
CA LYS A 151 -3.56 8.02 0.30
C LYS A 151 -4.80 8.66 -0.35
N LYS A 152 -5.04 8.41 -1.63
CA LYS A 152 -6.16 8.96 -2.39
C LYS A 152 -7.52 8.48 -1.87
N ALA A 153 -7.64 7.21 -1.50
CA ALA A 153 -8.86 6.65 -0.91
C ALA A 153 -9.19 7.29 0.45
N VAL A 154 -8.18 7.50 1.30
CA VAL A 154 -8.33 8.20 2.59
C VAL A 154 -8.68 9.67 2.39
N ASP A 155 -8.03 10.35 1.44
CA ASP A 155 -8.35 11.75 1.10
C ASP A 155 -9.80 11.87 0.61
N LYS A 156 -10.27 10.92 -0.21
CA LYS A 156 -11.65 10.85 -0.67
C LYS A 156 -12.64 10.62 0.48
N ALA A 157 -12.33 9.68 1.39
CA ALA A 157 -13.13 9.45 2.58
C ALA A 157 -13.19 10.66 3.51
N ARG A 158 -12.09 11.43 3.62
CA ARG A 158 -12.03 12.65 4.44
C ARG A 158 -12.95 13.73 3.89
N GLN A 159 -13.04 13.87 2.56
CA GLN A 159 -14.01 14.77 1.91
C GLN A 159 -15.47 14.39 2.24
N GLU A 160 -15.73 13.11 2.53
CA GLU A 160 -17.04 12.58 2.89
C GLU A 160 -17.25 12.49 4.42
N ASN A 161 -16.29 12.97 5.22
CA ASN A 161 -16.31 12.93 6.69
C ASN A 161 -16.53 11.53 7.28
N LEU A 162 -15.94 10.50 6.68
CA LEU A 162 -16.03 9.15 7.24
C LEU A 162 -15.25 9.05 8.57
N PRO A 163 -15.78 8.35 9.59
CA PRO A 163 -15.25 8.41 10.96
C PRO A 163 -13.83 7.83 11.11
N TRP A 164 -13.43 6.94 10.21
CA TRP A 164 -12.14 6.26 10.25
C TRP A 164 -10.99 7.07 9.64
N THR A 165 -11.23 8.23 9.04
CA THR A 165 -10.20 8.98 8.30
C THR A 165 -9.09 9.60 9.16
N ASN A 166 -9.28 9.57 10.48
CA ASN A 166 -8.30 10.03 11.47
C ASN A 166 -7.50 8.86 12.09
N ILE A 167 -7.86 7.62 11.76
CA ILE A 167 -7.17 6.42 12.23
C ILE A 167 -5.95 6.19 11.32
N PRO A 168 -4.73 6.00 11.87
CA PRO A 168 -3.55 5.66 11.08
C PRO A 168 -3.75 4.33 10.37
N ILE A 169 -3.55 4.35 9.05
CA ILE A 169 -3.42 3.13 8.24
C ILE A 169 -1.96 3.03 7.81
N ILE A 170 -1.31 1.98 8.28
CA ILE A 170 0.05 1.59 7.91
C ILE A 170 -0.04 0.72 6.67
N VAL A 171 0.71 1.03 5.62
CA VAL A 171 0.58 0.40 4.29
C VAL A 171 1.95 -0.06 3.79
N THR A 172 2.09 -1.35 3.53
CA THR A 172 3.31 -1.97 2.99
C THR A 172 2.99 -3.19 2.12
N ALA A 173 4.02 -3.86 1.62
CA ALA A 173 3.95 -5.17 0.98
C ALA A 173 4.70 -6.23 1.80
N HIS A 174 4.29 -7.49 1.65
CA HIS A 174 4.90 -8.64 2.30
C HIS A 174 6.40 -8.74 1.97
N ASP A 175 7.23 -8.94 2.99
CA ASP A 175 8.70 -8.92 2.92
C ASP A 175 9.33 -7.55 2.59
N TRP A 176 8.58 -6.45 2.65
CA TRP A 176 9.08 -5.09 2.41
C TRP A 176 9.01 -4.18 3.64
N GLU A 177 10.10 -3.46 3.89
CA GLU A 177 10.21 -2.43 4.94
C GLU A 177 9.83 -1.02 4.45
N LEU A 178 9.31 -0.87 3.23
CA LEU A 178 8.88 0.42 2.70
C LEU A 178 7.48 0.75 3.22
N ILE A 179 7.42 1.36 4.40
CA ILE A 179 6.16 1.62 5.12
C ILE A 179 5.65 3.04 4.88
N TYR A 180 4.38 3.17 4.50
CA TYR A 180 3.65 4.43 4.40
C TYR A 180 2.55 4.53 5.47
N GLN A 181 2.24 5.73 5.94
CA GLN A 181 1.13 6.00 6.86
C GLN A 181 0.22 7.10 6.32
N THR A 182 -1.09 6.85 6.29
CA THR A 182 -2.09 7.72 5.62
C THR A 182 -2.56 8.94 6.42
N THR A 183 -2.17 9.09 7.69
CA THR A 183 -2.64 10.18 8.56
C THR A 183 -1.86 11.47 8.35
N ASN A 184 -2.55 12.60 8.56
CA ASN A 184 -1.90 13.89 8.70
C ASN A 184 -0.94 13.81 9.88
N GLY A 185 0.35 14.01 9.61
CA GLY A 185 1.39 13.96 10.63
C GLY A 185 1.00 14.78 11.86
N SER A 186 0.89 14.08 12.98
CA SER A 186 1.16 14.50 14.35
C SER A 186 1.13 13.24 15.21
N VAL A 187 2.31 12.75 15.58
CA VAL A 187 2.49 12.06 16.86
C VAL A 187 2.56 13.14 17.94
#